data_AF-A0A034VZ15-F1
#
_entry.id   AF-A0A034VZ15-F1
#
_cell.length_a   1.000
_cell.length_b   1.000
_cell.length_c   1.000
_cell.angle_alpha   90.00
_cell.angle_beta   90.00
_cell.angle_gamma   90.00
#
_symmetry.space_group_name_H-M   'P 1'
#
loop_
_entity.id
_entity.type
_entity.pdbx_description
1 polymer ?
#
loop_
_entity_poly.entity_id
_entity_poly.type
_entity_poly.pdbx_seq_one_letter_code
_entity_poly.pdbx_strand_id
1 'polypeptide(L)'
;MIRFLRVFLKFSMPKSRINQIFKRSSQQIYNVTLFFLFFMSLYGLLGVQFFGELKNHCVMNNSETDDMGRPKLTINSLAIPDTFCSMDPDSGYQCSPGMICMKMDFLSSYVIGFNGFEDFATSIFTVYQAASQEGWVFIMYRAIDSLPAWRAAFYFSTMIFFLAWLVKNVFIAVITETFNEIRVQFQQMWGARGHIQKTAASQILSGNDSGWRLVTIDDNKHGGLAPETCHAILRSPYFRMLVMTVILANGIVMATMTFKHDGRPRNVFYEKYYCIEMAFTFFLDLETLFKIYCLGWRGYYKHSIHKFELLLAVGTTIHIVPIFYLSGFTYFQVLRVVRLIKASPMLEGFVYKIFGPGKKLGSLIIFT
;
A
#
# COMPACT_ATOMS: atom_id res chain seq x y z
N MET A 1 7.65 7.22 -22.24
CA MET A 1 8.00 6.91 -20.83
C MET A 1 9.42 7.39 -20.45
N ILE A 2 10.48 6.95 -21.12
CA ILE A 2 11.88 7.27 -20.74
C ILE A 2 12.22 8.78 -20.74
N ARG A 3 11.60 9.57 -21.64
CA ARG A 3 11.79 11.04 -21.70
C ARG A 3 11.22 11.78 -20.49
N PHE A 4 10.13 11.28 -19.90
CA PHE A 4 9.52 11.83 -18.68
C PHE A 4 10.39 11.51 -17.45
N LEU A 5 10.88 10.28 -17.33
CA LEU A 5 11.78 9.87 -16.26
C LEU A 5 13.10 10.66 -16.24
N ARG A 6 13.64 11.03 -17.41
CA ARG A 6 14.88 11.82 -17.51
C ARG A 6 14.80 13.18 -16.81
N VAL A 7 13.61 13.77 -16.71
CA VAL A 7 13.39 15.05 -16.01
C VAL A 7 13.58 14.90 -14.49
N PHE A 8 13.16 13.77 -13.93
CA PHE A 8 13.26 13.45 -12.50
C PHE A 8 14.63 12.84 -12.13
N LEU A 9 15.31 12.19 -13.07
CA LEU A 9 16.64 11.57 -12.88
C LEU A 9 17.82 12.57 -12.91
N LYS A 10 17.57 13.89 -12.76
CA LYS A 10 18.64 14.86 -12.52
C LYS A 10 19.16 14.70 -11.09
N PHE A 11 19.96 13.67 -10.87
CA PHE A 11 20.60 13.41 -9.59
C PHE A 11 21.64 14.50 -9.30
N SER A 12 21.65 15.00 -8.06
CA SER A 12 22.68 15.93 -7.56
C SER A 12 24.04 15.25 -7.32
N MET A 13 24.18 13.96 -7.64
CA MET A 13 25.39 13.17 -7.38
C MET A 13 26.28 13.08 -8.62
N PRO A 14 27.62 13.10 -8.46
CA PRO A 14 28.54 12.83 -9.56
C PRO A 14 28.29 11.47 -10.19
N LYS A 15 28.32 11.39 -11.53
CA LYS A 15 28.09 10.15 -12.29
C LYS A 15 29.03 9.01 -11.90
N SER A 16 30.28 9.32 -11.54
CA SER A 16 31.28 8.33 -11.09
C SER A 16 30.83 7.56 -9.84
N ARG A 17 30.30 8.27 -8.83
CA ARG A 17 29.80 7.66 -7.60
C ARG A 17 28.53 6.85 -7.82
N ILE A 18 27.63 7.34 -8.68
CA ILE A 18 26.43 6.61 -9.08
C ILE A 18 26.83 5.28 -9.73
N ASN A 19 27.73 5.31 -10.71
CA ASN A 19 28.20 4.10 -11.39
C ASN A 19 28.87 3.11 -10.43
N GLN A 20 29.59 3.60 -9.42
CA GLN A 20 30.21 2.75 -8.39
C GLN A 20 29.15 2.04 -7.52
N ILE A 21 28.11 2.77 -7.09
CA ILE A 21 26.98 2.19 -6.33
C ILE A 21 26.23 1.16 -7.18
N PHE A 22 25.92 1.49 -8.44
CA PHE A 22 25.27 0.56 -9.36
C PHE A 22 26.10 -0.69 -9.61
N LYS A 23 27.41 -0.57 -9.81
CA LYS A 23 28.30 -1.72 -10.02
C LYS A 23 28.29 -2.66 -8.81
N ARG A 24 28.38 -2.12 -7.59
CA ARG A 24 28.39 -2.93 -6.36
C ARG A 24 27.03 -3.57 -6.07
N SER A 25 25.95 -2.78 -6.12
CA SER A 25 24.58 -3.28 -5.92
C SER A 25 24.18 -4.32 -6.97
N SER A 26 24.55 -4.11 -8.23
CA SER A 26 24.30 -5.07 -9.32
C SER A 26 25.00 -6.40 -9.07
N GLN A 27 26.22 -6.42 -8.52
CA GLN A 27 26.93 -7.66 -8.21
C GLN A 27 26.25 -8.44 -7.08
N GLN A 28 25.82 -7.74 -6.02
CA GLN A 28 25.10 -8.39 -4.92
C GLN A 28 23.75 -8.95 -5.40
N ILE A 29 22.98 -8.16 -6.15
CA ILE A 29 21.71 -8.61 -6.74
C ILE A 29 21.93 -9.79 -7.68
N TYR A 30 22.98 -9.79 -8.50
CA TYR A 30 23.32 -10.91 -9.37
C TYR A 30 23.55 -12.20 -8.57
N ASN A 31 24.33 -12.13 -7.49
CA ASN A 31 24.59 -13.30 -6.64
C ASN A 31 23.30 -13.85 -6.01
N VAL A 32 22.42 -12.98 -5.49
CA VAL A 32 21.13 -13.43 -4.92
C VAL A 32 20.20 -13.97 -6.01
N THR A 33 20.23 -13.39 -7.21
CA THR A 33 19.45 -13.88 -8.36
C THR A 33 19.89 -15.27 -8.77
N LEU A 34 21.20 -15.52 -8.81
CA LEU A 34 21.74 -16.85 -9.08
C LEU A 34 21.31 -17.86 -8.01
N PHE A 35 21.36 -17.48 -6.73
CA PHE A 35 20.88 -18.30 -5.61
C PHE A 35 19.38 -18.61 -5.73
N PHE A 36 18.57 -17.61 -6.09
CA PHE A 36 17.15 -17.78 -6.36
C PHE A 36 16.89 -18.74 -7.53
N LEU A 37 17.58 -18.54 -8.67
CA LEU A 37 17.45 -19.41 -9.84
C LEU A 37 17.87 -20.85 -9.53
N PHE A 38 18.86 -21.06 -8.68
CA PHE A 38 19.24 -22.39 -8.19
C PHE A 38 18.09 -23.07 -7.44
N PHE A 39 17.50 -22.42 -6.43
CA PHE A 39 16.38 -22.99 -5.68
C PHE A 39 15.13 -23.18 -6.55
N MET A 40 14.85 -22.25 -7.44
CA MET A 40 13.80 -22.34 -8.45
C MET A 40 13.96 -23.59 -9.33
N SER A 41 15.18 -23.82 -9.83
CA SER A 41 15.47 -24.99 -10.67
C SER A 41 15.42 -26.29 -9.87
N LEU A 42 15.90 -26.28 -8.62
CA LEU A 42 15.87 -27.43 -7.71
C LEU A 42 14.42 -27.84 -7.41
N TYR A 43 13.57 -26.91 -7.00
CA TYR A 43 12.16 -27.20 -6.74
C TYR A 43 11.39 -27.51 -8.04
N GLY A 44 11.78 -26.94 -9.18
CA GLY A 44 11.24 -27.31 -10.49
C GLY A 44 11.51 -28.78 -10.82
N LEU A 45 12.78 -29.22 -10.71
CA LEU A 45 13.14 -30.63 -10.94
C LEU A 45 12.46 -31.57 -9.93
N LEU A 46 12.46 -31.21 -8.63
CA LEU A 46 11.76 -31.99 -7.61
C LEU A 46 10.26 -32.10 -7.88
N GLY A 47 9.63 -31.01 -8.35
CA GLY A 47 8.22 -30.97 -8.66
C GLY A 47 7.85 -31.93 -9.79
N VAL A 48 8.62 -31.92 -10.88
CA VAL A 48 8.44 -32.87 -11.99
C VAL A 48 8.57 -34.33 -11.51
N GLN A 49 9.56 -34.63 -10.67
CA GLN A 49 9.77 -35.99 -10.17
C GLN A 49 8.76 -36.44 -9.10
N PHE A 50 8.24 -35.52 -8.29
CA PHE A 50 7.31 -35.86 -7.20
C PHE A 50 5.86 -35.95 -7.66
N PHE A 51 5.45 -35.08 -8.58
CA PHE A 51 4.06 -34.94 -9.00
C PHE A 51 3.78 -35.43 -10.42
N GLY A 52 4.66 -35.13 -11.37
CA GLY A 52 4.40 -35.39 -12.79
C GLY A 52 3.14 -34.68 -13.30
N GLU A 53 2.40 -35.35 -14.19
CA GLU A 53 1.20 -34.78 -14.80
C GLU A 53 -0.03 -34.88 -13.87
N LEU A 54 -0.60 -33.73 -13.50
CA LEU A 54 -1.82 -33.65 -12.68
C LEU A 54 -3.03 -33.35 -13.57
N LYS A 55 -3.54 -34.38 -14.26
CA LYS A 55 -4.66 -34.27 -15.23
C LYS A 55 -5.87 -35.15 -14.90
N ASN A 56 -5.90 -35.74 -13.72
CA ASN A 56 -6.94 -36.68 -13.32
C ASN A 56 -8.11 -35.93 -12.68
N HIS A 57 -9.32 -36.12 -13.22
CA HIS A 57 -10.55 -35.48 -12.74
C HIS A 57 -11.66 -36.50 -12.54
N CYS A 58 -12.55 -36.23 -11.58
CA CYS A 58 -13.78 -36.99 -11.41
C CYS A 58 -14.82 -36.59 -12.45
N VAL A 59 -15.22 -37.54 -13.28
CA VAL A 59 -16.24 -37.34 -14.32
C VAL A 59 -17.38 -38.33 -14.15
N MET A 60 -18.58 -37.92 -14.56
CA MET A 60 -19.74 -38.82 -14.60
C MET A 60 -19.49 -39.95 -15.61
N ASN A 61 -19.98 -41.14 -15.29
CA ASN A 61 -19.90 -42.30 -16.17
C ASN A 61 -20.88 -42.15 -17.36
N ASN A 62 -20.53 -41.30 -18.32
CA ASN A 62 -21.32 -41.07 -19.53
C ASN A 62 -20.88 -42.02 -20.66
N SER A 63 -21.84 -42.66 -21.32
CA SER A 63 -21.62 -43.58 -22.44
C SER A 63 -21.50 -42.88 -23.81
N GLU A 64 -21.65 -41.55 -23.86
CA GLU A 64 -21.55 -40.79 -25.11
C GLU A 64 -20.08 -40.59 -25.49
N THR A 65 -19.69 -41.13 -26.64
CA THR A 65 -18.38 -40.94 -27.23
C THR A 65 -18.43 -39.97 -28.42
N ASP A 66 -17.40 -39.15 -28.53
CA ASP A 66 -17.06 -38.32 -29.69
C ASP A 66 -16.70 -39.20 -30.91
N ASP A 67 -16.63 -38.61 -32.10
CA ASP A 67 -16.39 -39.31 -33.38
C ASP A 67 -15.05 -40.11 -33.40
N MET A 68 -14.15 -39.81 -32.47
CA MET A 68 -12.86 -40.48 -32.24
C MET A 68 -12.91 -41.56 -31.14
N GLY A 69 -14.10 -41.96 -30.66
CA GLY A 69 -14.26 -42.98 -29.61
C GLY A 69 -13.88 -42.54 -28.20
N ARG A 70 -13.70 -41.23 -27.96
CA ARG A 70 -13.38 -40.63 -26.66
C ARG A 70 -14.65 -40.18 -25.95
N PRO A 71 -14.77 -40.23 -24.62
CA PRO A 71 -15.96 -39.74 -23.92
C PRO A 71 -16.18 -38.24 -24.21
N LYS A 72 -17.39 -37.87 -24.65
CA LYS A 72 -17.77 -36.49 -24.93
C LYS A 72 -18.01 -35.77 -23.61
N LEU A 73 -17.00 -35.05 -23.14
CA LEU A 73 -17.08 -34.32 -21.88
C LEU A 73 -17.61 -32.91 -22.11
N THR A 74 -18.64 -32.57 -21.36
CA THR A 74 -19.19 -31.21 -21.26
C THR A 74 -18.97 -30.71 -19.84
N ILE A 75 -19.12 -29.41 -19.59
CA ILE A 75 -18.97 -28.84 -18.23
C ILE A 75 -19.87 -29.56 -17.21
N ASN A 76 -21.04 -30.05 -17.63
CA ASN A 76 -21.99 -30.77 -16.77
C ASN A 76 -21.55 -32.20 -16.40
N SER A 77 -20.52 -32.73 -17.05
CA SER A 77 -19.97 -34.06 -16.72
C SER A 77 -18.90 -34.03 -15.62
N LEU A 78 -18.38 -32.85 -15.27
CA LEU A 78 -17.43 -32.69 -14.17
C LEU A 78 -18.17 -32.60 -12.83
N ALA A 79 -17.48 -32.97 -11.74
CA ALA A 79 -17.96 -32.72 -10.39
C ALA A 79 -18.15 -31.21 -10.13
N ILE A 80 -19.06 -30.86 -9.20
CA ILE A 80 -19.28 -29.48 -8.77
C ILE A 80 -18.97 -29.38 -7.26
N PRO A 81 -17.90 -28.66 -6.84
CA PRO A 81 -16.84 -28.08 -7.68
C PRO A 81 -16.00 -29.16 -8.37
N ASP A 82 -15.24 -28.78 -9.40
CA ASP A 82 -14.32 -29.69 -10.08
C ASP A 82 -13.26 -30.22 -9.10
N THR A 83 -13.10 -31.54 -9.05
CA THR A 83 -12.22 -32.24 -8.11
C THR A 83 -11.24 -33.13 -8.86
N PHE A 84 -9.98 -33.01 -8.47
CA PHE A 84 -8.92 -33.91 -8.92
C PHE A 84 -9.06 -35.27 -8.22
N CYS A 85 -8.48 -36.30 -8.81
CA CYS A 85 -8.57 -37.66 -8.26
C CYS A 85 -7.31 -38.47 -8.51
N SER A 86 -7.20 -39.56 -7.77
CA SER A 86 -6.15 -40.56 -7.95
C SER A 86 -6.72 -41.83 -8.57
N MET A 87 -5.94 -42.45 -9.45
CA MET A 87 -6.25 -43.78 -10.01
C MET A 87 -5.89 -44.90 -9.03
N ASP A 88 -5.00 -44.63 -8.08
CA ASP A 88 -4.58 -45.60 -7.07
C ASP A 88 -5.57 -45.58 -5.90
N PRO A 89 -6.15 -46.73 -5.50
CA PRO A 89 -7.19 -46.78 -4.46
C PRO A 89 -6.67 -46.41 -3.06
N ASP A 90 -5.37 -46.55 -2.83
CA ASP A 90 -4.73 -46.31 -1.53
C ASP A 90 -4.19 -44.87 -1.35
N SER A 91 -4.32 -44.01 -2.36
CA SER A 91 -3.80 -42.64 -2.30
C SER A 91 -4.69 -41.62 -3.02
N GLY A 92 -4.54 -40.34 -2.65
CA GLY A 92 -5.31 -39.24 -3.21
C GLY A 92 -6.81 -39.33 -2.91
N TYR A 93 -7.59 -38.53 -3.62
CA TYR A 93 -9.04 -38.45 -3.51
C TYR A 93 -9.71 -39.49 -4.42
N GLN A 94 -10.66 -40.22 -3.85
CA GLN A 94 -11.47 -41.20 -4.57
C GLN A 94 -12.83 -40.57 -4.91
N CYS A 95 -13.24 -40.69 -6.17
CA CYS A 95 -14.49 -40.11 -6.64
C CYS A 95 -15.72 -40.73 -5.95
N SER A 96 -16.79 -39.93 -5.82
CA SER A 96 -18.05 -40.40 -5.24
C SER A 96 -18.72 -41.48 -6.10
N PRO A 97 -19.57 -42.36 -5.53
CA PRO A 97 -20.28 -43.40 -6.28
C PRO A 97 -21.06 -42.81 -7.48
N GLY A 98 -20.84 -43.37 -8.67
CA GLY A 98 -21.42 -42.88 -9.93
C GLY A 98 -20.49 -41.99 -10.77
N MET A 99 -19.35 -41.57 -10.21
CA MET A 99 -18.26 -40.91 -10.93
C MET A 99 -17.06 -41.83 -11.07
N ILE A 100 -16.31 -41.65 -12.15
CA ILE A 100 -15.05 -42.37 -12.43
C ILE A 100 -13.90 -41.36 -12.50
N CYS A 101 -12.73 -41.77 -12.00
CA CYS A 101 -11.53 -40.99 -12.17
C CYS A 101 -11.00 -41.19 -13.60
N MET A 102 -10.80 -40.09 -14.33
CA MET A 102 -10.33 -40.14 -15.71
C MET A 102 -9.25 -39.10 -15.95
N LYS A 103 -8.23 -39.49 -16.72
CA LYS A 103 -7.15 -38.59 -17.14
C LYS A 103 -7.57 -37.77 -18.36
N MET A 104 -7.52 -36.45 -18.26
CA MET A 104 -7.96 -35.49 -19.28
C MET A 104 -6.88 -35.17 -20.34
N ASP A 105 -6.22 -36.19 -20.88
CA ASP A 105 -5.09 -36.00 -21.83
C ASP A 105 -5.51 -35.46 -23.21
N PHE A 106 -6.79 -35.56 -23.57
CA PHE A 106 -7.32 -35.10 -24.86
C PHE A 106 -7.66 -33.60 -24.87
N LEU A 107 -7.64 -32.94 -23.71
CA LEU A 107 -7.89 -31.50 -23.60
C LEU A 107 -6.57 -30.72 -23.73
N SER A 108 -6.63 -29.59 -24.46
CA SER A 108 -5.46 -28.72 -24.61
C SER A 108 -5.13 -28.02 -23.29
N SER A 109 -3.84 -27.76 -23.04
CA SER A 109 -3.38 -26.98 -21.87
C SER A 109 -4.00 -25.57 -21.79
N TYR A 110 -4.52 -25.02 -22.89
CA TYR A 110 -5.27 -23.76 -22.86
C TYR A 110 -6.58 -23.86 -22.06
N VAL A 111 -7.19 -25.04 -22.01
CA VAL A 111 -8.45 -25.30 -21.30
C VAL A 111 -8.20 -25.74 -19.86
N ILE A 112 -7.21 -26.61 -19.63
CA ILE A 112 -6.87 -27.15 -18.30
C ILE A 112 -6.09 -26.12 -17.46
N GLY A 113 -5.28 -25.31 -18.11
CA GLY A 113 -4.39 -24.33 -17.50
C GLY A 113 -2.91 -24.68 -17.67
N PHE A 114 -2.06 -23.70 -17.36
CA PHE A 114 -0.60 -23.78 -17.53
C PHE A 114 0.15 -24.18 -16.25
N ASN A 115 -0.57 -24.34 -15.13
CA ASN A 115 0.00 -24.64 -13.83
C ASN A 115 0.07 -26.15 -13.64
N GLY A 116 1.28 -26.71 -13.64
CA GLY A 116 1.52 -28.14 -13.59
C GLY A 116 3.00 -28.50 -13.46
N PHE A 117 3.26 -29.80 -13.38
CA PHE A 117 4.59 -30.38 -13.20
C PHE A 117 4.95 -31.37 -14.31
N GLU A 118 4.39 -31.17 -15.52
CA GLU A 118 4.55 -32.06 -16.69
C GLU A 118 5.98 -31.98 -17.22
N ASP A 119 6.49 -30.77 -17.41
CA ASP A 119 7.82 -30.49 -17.93
C ASP A 119 8.54 -29.45 -17.06
N PHE A 120 9.87 -29.41 -17.22
CA PHE A 120 10.72 -28.55 -16.40
C PHE A 120 10.34 -27.07 -16.50
N ALA A 121 9.97 -26.59 -17.69
CA ALA A 121 9.62 -25.18 -17.91
C ALA A 121 8.30 -24.80 -17.22
N THR A 122 7.25 -25.62 -17.38
CA THR A 122 5.94 -25.41 -16.73
C THR A 122 6.06 -25.58 -15.22
N SER A 123 6.89 -26.51 -14.76
CA SER A 123 7.18 -26.68 -13.33
C SER A 123 7.89 -25.47 -12.74
N ILE A 124 8.93 -24.92 -13.38
CA ILE A 124 9.59 -23.69 -12.92
C ILE A 124 8.59 -22.54 -12.85
N PHE A 125 7.73 -22.39 -13.84
CA PHE A 125 6.70 -21.35 -13.83
C PHE A 125 5.73 -21.53 -12.64
N THR A 126 5.29 -22.76 -12.39
CA THR A 126 4.41 -23.10 -11.27
C THR A 126 5.08 -22.85 -9.92
N VAL A 127 6.36 -23.22 -9.78
CA VAL A 127 7.17 -22.92 -8.59
C VAL A 127 7.34 -21.41 -8.41
N TYR A 128 7.47 -20.64 -9.49
CA TYR A 128 7.65 -19.19 -9.43
C TYR A 128 6.38 -18.51 -8.91
N GLN A 129 5.23 -18.89 -9.47
CA GLN A 129 3.93 -18.47 -8.98
C GLN A 129 3.72 -18.90 -7.52
N ALA A 130 4.09 -20.12 -7.16
CA ALA A 130 3.91 -20.57 -5.80
C ALA A 130 4.85 -19.87 -4.80
N ALA A 131 6.07 -19.53 -5.21
CA ALA A 131 7.04 -18.79 -4.41
C ALA A 131 6.62 -17.33 -4.14
N SER A 132 5.79 -16.73 -5.01
CA SER A 132 5.17 -15.42 -4.74
C SER A 132 4.05 -15.48 -3.69
N GLN A 133 3.72 -16.68 -3.20
CA GLN A 133 2.62 -16.97 -2.27
C GLN A 133 1.23 -16.75 -2.89
N GLU A 134 1.13 -16.80 -4.22
CA GLU A 134 -0.12 -16.64 -4.95
C GLU A 134 -0.65 -18.00 -5.45
N GLY A 135 -1.85 -18.40 -5.01
CA GLY A 135 -2.53 -19.58 -5.53
C GLY A 135 -1.86 -20.94 -5.21
N TRP A 136 -0.72 -20.97 -4.53
CA TRP A 136 0.02 -22.19 -4.20
C TRP A 136 -0.80 -23.19 -3.39
N VAL A 137 -1.70 -22.72 -2.52
CA VAL A 137 -2.58 -23.58 -1.70
C VAL A 137 -3.51 -24.40 -2.59
N PHE A 138 -4.05 -23.80 -3.65
CA PHE A 138 -4.91 -24.53 -4.59
C PHE A 138 -4.10 -25.57 -5.38
N ILE A 139 -2.88 -25.25 -5.78
CA ILE A 139 -1.99 -26.22 -6.47
C ILE A 139 -1.62 -27.36 -5.52
N MET A 140 -1.37 -27.06 -4.25
CA MET A 140 -1.15 -28.06 -3.21
C MET A 140 -2.36 -28.96 -3.02
N TYR A 141 -3.58 -28.41 -2.95
CA TYR A 141 -4.80 -29.23 -2.83
C TYR A 141 -5.00 -30.14 -4.05
N ARG A 142 -4.79 -29.63 -5.27
CA ARG A 142 -4.81 -30.47 -6.49
C ARG A 142 -3.81 -31.63 -6.40
N ALA A 143 -2.61 -31.36 -5.88
CA ALA A 143 -1.59 -32.39 -5.68
C ALA A 143 -1.96 -33.38 -4.55
N ILE A 144 -2.62 -32.94 -3.47
CA ILE A 144 -3.13 -33.80 -2.39
C ILE A 144 -4.25 -34.72 -2.90
N ASP A 145 -5.13 -34.19 -3.75
CA ASP A 145 -6.24 -34.96 -4.31
C ASP A 145 -5.77 -35.96 -5.38
N SER A 146 -4.62 -35.71 -6.02
CA SER A 146 -4.08 -36.61 -7.06
C SER A 146 -3.08 -37.64 -6.53
N LEU A 147 -2.39 -37.36 -5.42
CA LEU A 147 -1.22 -38.11 -4.94
C LEU A 147 -1.20 -38.20 -3.40
N PRO A 148 -0.33 -39.03 -2.78
CA PRO A 148 -0.23 -39.11 -1.33
C PRO A 148 0.01 -37.74 -0.67
N ALA A 149 -0.87 -37.37 0.27
CA ALA A 149 -0.92 -36.05 0.88
C ALA A 149 0.42 -35.58 1.49
N TRP A 150 1.21 -36.51 2.03
CA TRP A 150 2.51 -36.19 2.63
C TRP A 150 3.52 -35.62 1.62
N ARG A 151 3.49 -36.06 0.35
CA ARG A 151 4.39 -35.57 -0.70
C ARG A 151 4.13 -34.10 -0.99
N ALA A 152 2.87 -33.76 -1.20
CA ALA A 152 2.42 -32.39 -1.45
C ALA A 152 2.70 -31.51 -0.21
N ALA A 153 2.28 -31.94 0.98
CA ALA A 153 2.50 -31.18 2.21
C ALA A 153 3.99 -30.89 2.46
N PHE A 154 4.86 -31.90 2.31
CA PHE A 154 6.30 -31.74 2.50
C PHE A 154 6.92 -30.81 1.45
N TYR A 155 6.63 -31.05 0.16
CA TYR A 155 7.16 -30.25 -0.93
C TYR A 155 6.77 -28.77 -0.81
N PHE A 156 5.46 -28.48 -0.67
CA PHE A 156 4.99 -27.10 -0.61
C PHE A 156 5.41 -26.39 0.69
N SER A 157 5.41 -27.08 1.84
CA SER A 157 5.85 -26.47 3.11
C SER A 157 7.34 -26.08 3.08
N THR A 158 8.20 -26.98 2.60
CA THR A 158 9.64 -26.71 2.48
C THR A 158 9.92 -25.65 1.41
N MET A 159 9.24 -25.70 0.26
CA MET A 159 9.34 -24.70 -0.79
C MET A 159 8.98 -23.29 -0.29
N ILE A 160 7.86 -23.13 0.43
CA ILE A 160 7.45 -21.83 0.98
C ILE A 160 8.46 -21.32 2.02
N PHE A 161 8.96 -22.19 2.89
CA PHE A 161 9.98 -21.82 3.86
C PHE A 161 11.28 -21.32 3.19
N PHE A 162 11.80 -22.06 2.20
CA PHE A 162 13.06 -21.71 1.54
C PHE A 162 12.91 -20.56 0.52
N LEU A 163 11.99 -20.63 -0.44
CA LEU A 163 11.86 -19.62 -1.49
C LEU A 163 11.16 -18.36 -1.00
N ALA A 164 10.00 -18.50 -0.35
CA ALA A 164 9.16 -17.35 0.00
C ALA A 164 9.62 -16.63 1.27
N TRP A 165 10.18 -17.34 2.26
CA TRP A 165 10.67 -16.72 3.48
C TRP A 165 12.17 -16.46 3.44
N LEU A 166 13.00 -17.46 3.17
CA LEU A 166 14.46 -17.26 3.20
C LEU A 166 14.93 -16.41 2.00
N VAL A 167 14.74 -16.88 0.77
CA VAL A 167 15.31 -16.21 -0.42
C VAL A 167 14.73 -14.80 -0.61
N LYS A 168 13.42 -14.61 -0.44
CA LYS A 168 12.78 -13.28 -0.50
C LYS A 168 13.37 -12.30 0.53
N ASN A 169 13.61 -12.76 1.76
CA ASN A 169 14.21 -11.91 2.80
C ASN A 169 15.68 -11.60 2.51
N VAL A 170 16.43 -12.50 1.85
CA VAL A 170 17.79 -12.20 1.37
C VAL A 170 17.77 -11.07 0.34
N PHE A 171 16.81 -11.05 -0.59
CA PHE A 171 16.65 -9.91 -1.51
C PHE A 171 16.38 -8.59 -0.77
N ILE A 172 15.49 -8.61 0.24
CA ILE A 172 15.20 -7.43 1.06
C ILE A 172 16.47 -6.98 1.81
N ALA A 173 17.27 -7.90 2.34
CA ALA A 173 18.52 -7.59 3.01
C ALA A 173 19.53 -6.91 2.07
N VAL A 174 19.71 -7.42 0.85
CA VAL A 174 20.59 -6.79 -0.16
C VAL A 174 20.08 -5.40 -0.55
N ILE A 175 18.78 -5.24 -0.82
CA ILE A 175 18.22 -3.91 -1.13
C ILE A 175 18.45 -2.95 0.05
N THR A 176 18.29 -3.41 1.28
CA THR A 176 18.52 -2.60 2.48
C THR A 176 20.00 -2.20 2.62
N GLU A 177 20.93 -3.11 2.33
CA GLU A 177 22.37 -2.80 2.29
C GLU A 177 22.68 -1.74 1.23
N THR A 178 22.15 -1.90 0.01
CA THR A 178 22.36 -0.90 -1.06
C THR A 178 21.77 0.47 -0.71
N PHE A 179 20.62 0.52 -0.04
CA PHE A 179 20.03 1.77 0.44
C PHE A 179 20.87 2.42 1.56
N ASN A 180 21.40 1.62 2.47
CA ASN A 180 22.32 2.08 3.51
C ASN A 180 23.61 2.64 2.91
N GLU A 181 24.17 2.01 1.89
CA GLU A 181 25.34 2.53 1.17
C GLU A 181 25.06 3.87 0.49
N ILE A 182 23.93 3.96 -0.23
CA ILE A 182 23.47 5.23 -0.84
C ILE A 182 23.36 6.31 0.24
N ARG A 183 22.80 6.00 1.41
CA ARG A 183 22.67 6.92 2.53
C ARG A 183 24.04 7.36 3.05
N VAL A 184 24.98 6.44 3.26
CA VAL A 184 26.34 6.74 3.75
C VAL A 184 27.08 7.65 2.76
N GLN A 185 27.02 7.34 1.46
CA GLN A 185 27.62 8.16 0.42
C GLN A 185 27.01 9.57 0.38
N PHE A 186 25.69 9.66 0.52
CA PHE A 186 24.99 10.94 0.64
C PHE A 186 25.44 11.71 1.89
N GLN A 187 25.54 11.06 3.05
CA GLN A 187 25.99 11.69 4.29
C GLN A 187 27.43 12.18 4.19
N GLN A 188 28.33 11.47 3.51
CA GLN A 188 29.71 11.93 3.28
C GLN A 188 29.77 13.20 2.41
N MET A 189 28.85 13.38 1.45
CA MET A 189 28.81 14.58 0.60
C MET A 189 28.19 15.80 1.29
N TRP A 190 27.17 15.60 2.11
CA TRP A 190 26.36 16.69 2.69
C TRP A 190 26.64 16.94 4.18
N GLY A 191 27.22 15.96 4.89
CA GLY A 191 27.59 16.07 6.31
C GLY A 191 28.62 17.16 6.58
N ALA A 192 29.51 17.43 5.62
CA ALA A 192 30.48 18.53 5.71
C ALA A 192 29.85 19.92 5.47
N ARG A 193 28.67 20.00 4.83
CA ARG A 193 28.06 21.28 4.38
C ARG A 193 26.88 21.73 5.25
N GLY A 194 26.25 20.81 5.98
CA GLY A 194 25.01 21.06 6.73
C GLY A 194 25.15 21.83 8.05
N HIS A 195 26.36 21.94 8.61
CA HIS A 195 26.57 22.61 9.91
C HIS A 195 26.65 24.14 9.81
N ILE A 196 26.79 24.70 8.60
CA ILE A 196 27.06 26.14 8.39
C ILE A 196 25.76 26.93 8.11
N GLN A 197 24.67 26.28 7.69
CA GLN A 197 23.51 26.99 7.13
C GLN A 197 22.29 27.12 8.06
N LYS A 198 22.27 26.43 9.22
CA LYS A 198 21.13 26.47 10.16
C LYS A 198 21.17 27.60 11.19
N THR A 199 22.30 28.30 11.34
CA THR A 199 22.45 29.39 12.32
C THR A 199 22.12 30.77 11.76
N ALA A 200 21.83 30.89 10.46
CA ALA A 200 21.34 32.12 9.85
C ALA A 200 19.80 32.17 9.87
N ALA A 201 19.19 31.97 11.04
CA ALA A 201 17.88 32.57 11.27
C ALA A 201 18.09 34.08 11.19
N SER A 202 17.33 34.78 10.35
CA SER A 202 17.45 36.21 10.06
C SER A 202 17.44 37.04 11.35
N GLN A 203 18.63 37.37 11.85
CA GLN A 203 18.87 38.28 12.96
C GLN A 203 19.23 39.63 12.35
N ILE A 204 18.47 40.68 12.68
CA ILE A 204 18.77 42.05 12.26
C ILE A 204 19.39 42.76 13.47
N LEU A 205 20.46 43.50 13.24
CA LEU A 205 21.05 44.40 14.22
C LEU A 205 20.11 45.59 14.41
N SER A 206 19.48 45.70 15.58
CA SER A 206 18.68 46.88 15.95
C SER A 206 19.51 47.73 16.92
N GLY A 207 19.79 48.98 16.55
CA GLY A 207 20.54 49.93 17.38
C GLY A 207 19.61 50.89 18.12
N ASN A 208 19.86 51.08 19.42
CA ASN A 208 19.42 52.25 20.19
C ASN A 208 20.67 52.97 20.75
N ASP A 209 20.51 54.19 21.28
CA ASP A 209 21.60 55.06 21.81
C ASP A 209 22.51 54.42 22.88
N SER A 210 22.21 53.22 23.37
CA SER A 210 23.02 52.46 24.33
C SER A 210 23.65 51.17 23.76
N GLY A 211 23.70 50.99 22.44
CA GLY A 211 24.46 49.92 21.78
C GLY A 211 23.65 49.01 20.84
N TRP A 212 24.37 48.20 20.07
CA TRP A 212 23.82 47.27 19.09
C TRP A 212 23.35 45.98 19.79
N ARG A 213 22.08 45.62 19.63
CA ARG A 213 21.55 44.33 20.10
C ARG A 213 21.12 43.46 18.92
N LEU A 214 21.55 42.21 18.93
CA LEU A 214 21.07 41.20 18.01
C LEU A 214 19.64 40.82 18.43
N VAL A 215 18.65 41.15 17.60
CA VAL A 215 17.26 40.78 17.86
C VAL A 215 16.84 39.83 16.74
N THR A 216 16.39 38.63 17.10
CA THR A 216 15.68 37.78 16.15
C THR A 216 14.49 38.56 15.65
N ILE A 217 14.30 38.69 14.34
CA ILE A 217 13.06 39.25 13.80
C ILE A 217 11.95 38.39 14.40
N ASP A 218 11.26 38.92 15.39
CA ASP A 218 9.97 38.39 15.78
C ASP A 218 9.10 38.61 14.54
N ASP A 219 8.92 37.55 13.77
CA ASP A 219 7.94 37.41 12.67
C ASP A 219 6.49 37.72 13.13
N ASN A 220 6.31 38.16 14.38
CA ASN A 220 5.08 38.39 15.12
C ASN A 220 4.60 39.84 15.13
N LYS A 221 5.13 40.76 14.30
CA LYS A 221 4.36 41.97 13.97
C LYS A 221 3.20 41.56 13.04
N HIS A 222 2.20 40.89 13.63
CA HIS A 222 1.00 40.44 12.95
C HIS A 222 0.25 41.68 12.48
N GLY A 223 0.30 41.95 11.17
CA GLY A 223 -0.44 43.05 10.54
C GLY A 223 -1.95 42.77 10.44
N GLY A 224 -2.56 42.26 11.50
CA GLY A 224 -4.00 42.06 11.63
C GLY A 224 -4.66 43.23 12.35
N LEU A 225 -5.90 43.55 12.00
CA LEU A 225 -6.74 44.52 12.72
C LEU A 225 -7.31 43.95 14.03
N ALA A 226 -6.94 42.73 14.42
CA ALA A 226 -7.56 42.02 15.52
C ALA A 226 -7.02 42.50 16.88
N PRO A 227 -7.89 42.69 17.88
CA PRO A 227 -7.46 43.08 19.23
C PRO A 227 -6.63 41.97 19.88
N GLU A 228 -5.70 42.36 20.77
CA GLU A 228 -4.82 41.46 21.54
C GLU A 228 -5.58 40.33 22.29
N THR A 229 -6.85 40.58 22.63
CA THR A 229 -7.76 39.60 23.25
C THR A 229 -8.07 38.41 22.33
N CYS A 230 -8.26 38.63 21.03
CA CYS A 230 -8.47 37.56 20.05
C CYS A 230 -7.22 36.69 19.87
N HIS A 231 -6.04 37.33 19.90
CA HIS A 231 -4.77 36.62 19.89
C HIS A 231 -4.55 35.77 21.16
N ALA A 232 -4.96 36.27 22.33
CA ALA A 232 -4.93 35.51 23.57
C ALA A 232 -5.83 34.26 23.51
N ILE A 233 -7.04 34.37 22.93
CA ILE A 233 -7.96 33.24 22.73
C ILE A 233 -7.36 32.21 21.77
N LEU A 234 -6.80 32.64 20.64
CA LEU A 234 -6.20 31.74 19.65
C LEU A 234 -5.01 30.95 20.22
N ARG A 235 -4.20 31.57 21.09
CA ARG A 235 -3.05 30.92 21.75
C ARG A 235 -3.46 30.02 22.91
N SER A 236 -4.71 30.09 23.37
CA SER A 236 -5.17 29.32 24.51
C SER A 236 -5.19 27.81 24.22
N PRO A 237 -4.76 26.96 25.18
CA PRO A 237 -4.84 25.51 25.03
C PRO A 237 -6.30 25.02 24.98
N TYR A 238 -7.22 25.75 25.61
CA TYR A 238 -8.65 25.43 25.64
C TYR A 238 -9.28 25.51 24.25
N PHE A 239 -8.99 26.56 23.48
CA PHE A 239 -9.48 26.67 22.10
C PHE A 239 -8.98 25.51 21.24
N ARG A 240 -7.69 25.17 21.35
CA ARG A 240 -7.12 24.02 20.62
C ARG A 240 -7.77 22.70 21.01
N MET A 241 -8.00 22.45 22.31
CA MET A 241 -8.67 21.24 22.77
C MET A 241 -10.11 21.15 22.27
N LEU A 242 -10.86 22.24 22.34
CA LEU A 242 -12.24 22.31 21.86
C LEU A 242 -12.34 21.96 20.37
N VAL A 243 -11.48 22.52 19.53
CA VAL A 243 -11.46 22.20 18.08
C VAL A 243 -11.14 20.73 17.85
N MET A 244 -10.16 20.17 18.57
CA MET A 244 -9.80 18.75 18.46
C MET A 244 -10.94 17.83 18.90
N THR A 245 -11.66 18.17 19.97
CA THR A 245 -12.83 17.42 20.43
C THR A 245 -13.95 17.46 19.39
N VAL A 246 -14.20 18.60 18.75
CA VAL A 246 -15.21 18.72 17.69
C VAL A 246 -14.85 17.87 16.47
N ILE A 247 -13.57 17.89 16.05
CA ILE A 247 -13.09 17.04 14.94
C ILE A 247 -13.24 15.56 15.28
N LEU A 248 -12.89 15.16 16.51
CA LEU A 248 -13.04 13.79 16.98
C LEU A 248 -14.51 13.36 17.00
N ALA A 249 -15.40 14.22 17.53
CA ALA A 249 -16.83 13.98 17.55
C ALA A 249 -17.41 13.82 16.14
N ASN A 250 -16.99 14.67 15.18
CA ASN A 250 -17.38 14.55 13.78
C ASN A 250 -16.95 13.20 13.19
N GLY A 251 -15.71 12.77 13.45
CA GLY A 251 -15.21 11.46 13.04
C GLY A 251 -15.99 10.29 13.62
N ILE A 252 -16.35 10.35 14.91
CA ILE A 252 -17.16 9.32 15.58
C ILE A 252 -18.57 9.27 14.97
N VAL A 253 -19.24 10.41 14.81
CA VAL A 253 -20.58 10.46 14.21
C VAL A 253 -20.56 9.86 12.81
N MET A 254 -19.56 10.17 11.99
CA MET A 254 -19.42 9.57 10.66
C MET A 254 -19.19 8.05 10.74
N ALA A 255 -18.34 7.58 11.66
CA ALA A 255 -18.10 6.15 11.86
C ALA A 255 -19.35 5.39 12.36
N THR A 256 -20.28 6.06 13.04
CA THR A 256 -21.55 5.45 13.51
C THR A 256 -22.59 5.26 12.41
N MET A 257 -22.32 5.72 11.19
CA MET A 257 -23.24 5.53 10.07
C MET A 257 -23.36 4.04 9.72
N THR A 258 -24.52 3.46 10.00
CA THR A 258 -24.81 2.05 9.70
C THR A 258 -25.93 1.95 8.67
N PHE A 259 -25.71 1.13 7.63
CA PHE A 259 -26.71 0.85 6.62
C PHE A 259 -27.54 -0.37 7.04
N LYS A 260 -28.79 -0.16 7.44
CA LYS A 260 -29.74 -1.24 7.67
C LYS A 260 -30.45 -1.58 6.36
N HIS A 261 -30.38 -2.84 5.94
CA HIS A 261 -31.03 -3.34 4.71
C HIS A 261 -32.53 -3.63 4.91
N ASP A 262 -33.25 -2.73 5.57
CA ASP A 262 -34.67 -2.91 5.95
C ASP A 262 -35.65 -2.47 4.83
N GLY A 263 -35.19 -2.36 3.58
CA GLY A 263 -36.00 -1.90 2.43
C GLY A 263 -36.37 -0.41 2.42
N ARG A 264 -35.94 0.38 3.42
CA ARG A 264 -36.19 1.83 3.48
C ARG A 264 -35.35 2.58 2.44
N PRO A 265 -35.89 3.67 1.84
CA PRO A 265 -35.11 4.49 0.91
C PRO A 265 -33.90 5.11 1.60
N ARG A 266 -32.74 5.07 0.94
CA ARG A 266 -31.45 5.51 1.51
C ARG A 266 -31.45 6.98 1.97
N ASN A 267 -32.27 7.82 1.34
CA ASN A 267 -32.38 9.26 1.62
C ASN A 267 -32.72 9.56 3.09
N VAL A 268 -33.53 8.72 3.73
CA VAL A 268 -33.96 8.91 5.13
C VAL A 268 -32.79 8.82 6.11
N PHE A 269 -31.79 7.99 5.80
CA PHE A 269 -30.56 7.92 6.60
C PHE A 269 -29.73 9.17 6.37
N TYR A 270 -29.54 9.56 5.11
CA TYR A 270 -28.73 10.71 4.73
C TYR A 270 -29.24 12.04 5.26
N GLU A 271 -30.55 12.28 5.32
CA GLU A 271 -31.11 13.54 5.83
C GLU A 271 -30.67 13.87 7.27
N LYS A 272 -30.68 12.86 8.16
CA LYS A 272 -30.25 13.05 9.55
C LYS A 272 -28.76 13.35 9.66
N TYR A 273 -27.93 12.59 8.95
CA TYR A 273 -26.48 12.79 8.97
C TYR A 273 -26.05 14.06 8.23
N TYR A 274 -26.80 14.48 7.21
CA TYR A 274 -26.56 15.73 6.48
C TYR A 274 -26.70 16.94 7.40
N CYS A 275 -27.75 17.01 8.22
CA CYS A 275 -27.94 18.09 9.18
C CYS A 275 -26.79 18.16 10.21
N ILE A 276 -26.36 16.99 10.71
CA ILE A 276 -25.25 16.92 11.67
C ILE A 276 -23.93 17.33 10.99
N GLU A 277 -23.68 16.88 9.77
CA GLU A 277 -22.47 17.22 9.02
C GLU A 277 -22.42 18.72 8.67
N MET A 278 -23.58 19.31 8.35
CA MET A 278 -23.72 20.75 8.14
C MET A 278 -23.32 21.54 9.39
N ALA A 279 -23.79 21.13 10.57
CA ALA A 279 -23.45 21.77 11.83
C ALA A 279 -21.95 21.70 12.15
N PHE A 280 -21.33 20.52 11.99
CA PHE A 280 -19.90 20.34 12.22
C PHE A 280 -19.04 21.16 11.25
N THR A 281 -19.43 21.21 9.98
CA THR A 281 -18.68 21.97 8.97
C THR A 281 -18.77 23.46 9.23
N PHE A 282 -19.96 23.97 9.53
CA PHE A 282 -20.13 25.38 9.89
C PHE A 282 -19.24 25.77 11.09
N PHE A 283 -19.15 24.91 12.10
CA PHE A 283 -18.27 25.14 13.25
C PHE A 283 -16.79 25.21 12.86
N LEU A 284 -16.34 24.31 11.99
CA LEU A 284 -14.95 24.28 11.52
C LEU A 284 -14.63 25.43 10.55
N ASP A 285 -15.60 25.88 9.76
CA ASP A 285 -15.44 27.06 8.92
C ASP A 285 -15.29 28.32 9.78
N LEU A 286 -16.12 28.47 10.82
CA LEU A 286 -15.97 29.56 11.80
C LEU A 286 -14.59 29.54 12.47
N GLU A 287 -14.06 28.37 12.80
CA GLU A 287 -12.70 28.22 13.33
C GLU A 287 -11.65 28.73 12.33
N THR A 288 -11.76 28.37 11.05
CA THR A 288 -10.82 28.86 10.03
C THR A 288 -10.94 30.36 9.78
N LEU A 289 -12.16 30.90 9.74
CA LEU A 289 -12.40 32.35 9.61
C LEU A 289 -11.84 33.12 10.81
N PHE A 290 -12.04 32.60 12.03
CA PHE A 290 -11.47 33.19 13.25
C PHE A 290 -9.94 33.22 13.21
N LYS A 291 -9.30 32.15 12.74
CA LYS A 291 -7.84 32.12 12.55
C LYS A 291 -7.36 33.11 11.49
N ILE A 292 -8.06 33.24 10.36
CA ILE A 292 -7.73 34.21 9.31
C ILE A 292 -7.87 35.63 9.83
N TYR A 293 -8.92 35.91 10.61
CA TYR A 293 -9.16 37.22 11.22
C TYR A 293 -8.04 37.60 12.20
N CYS A 294 -7.63 36.68 13.09
CA CYS A 294 -6.56 36.94 14.05
C CYS A 294 -5.19 37.11 13.37
N LEU A 295 -4.78 36.17 12.51
CA LEU A 295 -3.42 36.12 11.97
C LEU A 295 -3.22 37.02 10.74
N GLY A 296 -4.32 37.49 10.12
CA GLY A 296 -4.33 38.12 8.81
C GLY A 296 -4.03 37.14 7.68
N TRP A 297 -4.49 37.45 6.46
CA TRP A 297 -4.36 36.55 5.29
C TRP A 297 -2.91 36.13 4.99
N ARG A 298 -1.99 37.10 5.03
CA ARG A 298 -0.56 36.85 4.75
C ARG A 298 0.11 35.98 5.82
N GLY A 299 -0.25 36.18 7.09
CA GLY A 299 0.26 35.37 8.21
C GLY A 299 -0.28 33.95 8.16
N TYR A 300 -1.59 33.79 7.92
CA TYR A 300 -2.26 32.50 7.81
C TYR A 300 -1.66 31.63 6.69
N TYR A 301 -1.45 32.20 5.50
CA TYR A 301 -0.92 31.45 4.35
C TYR A 301 0.58 31.12 4.44
N LYS A 302 1.33 31.63 5.43
CA LYS A 302 2.76 31.31 5.61
C LYS A 302 2.96 29.85 6.08
N HIS A 303 2.07 29.34 6.93
CA HIS A 303 2.19 27.99 7.50
C HIS A 303 1.49 26.92 6.66
N SER A 304 2.18 25.80 6.37
CA SER A 304 1.64 24.71 5.55
C SER A 304 0.42 24.02 6.16
N ILE A 305 0.34 23.95 7.49
CA ILE A 305 -0.82 23.35 8.18
C ILE A 305 -2.09 24.16 7.96
N HIS A 306 -2.00 25.49 8.00
CA HIS A 306 -3.15 26.38 7.77
C HIS A 306 -3.61 26.33 6.30
N LYS A 307 -2.70 26.11 5.35
CA LYS A 307 -3.08 25.82 3.94
C LYS A 307 -3.92 24.55 3.83
N PHE A 308 -3.56 23.49 4.57
CA PHE A 308 -4.33 22.25 4.60
C PHE A 308 -5.68 22.45 5.29
N GLU A 309 -5.73 23.17 6.42
CA GLU A 309 -6.99 23.50 7.10
C GLU A 309 -7.96 24.28 6.20
N LEU A 310 -7.46 25.28 5.47
CA LEU A 310 -8.26 26.04 4.50
C LEU A 310 -8.74 25.18 3.32
N LEU A 311 -7.88 24.31 2.80
CA LEU A 311 -8.26 23.38 1.74
C LEU A 311 -9.40 22.45 2.21
N LEU A 312 -9.31 21.95 3.45
CA LEU A 312 -10.37 21.13 4.03
C LEU A 312 -11.67 21.92 4.21
N ALA A 313 -11.62 23.13 4.77
CA ALA A 313 -12.79 23.99 4.94
C ALA A 313 -13.51 24.27 3.61
N VAL A 314 -12.75 24.68 2.58
CA VAL A 314 -13.29 24.90 1.22
C VAL A 314 -13.83 23.60 0.62
N GLY A 315 -13.11 22.49 0.75
CA GLY A 315 -13.55 21.20 0.23
C GLY A 315 -14.84 20.71 0.88
N THR A 316 -15.00 20.93 2.20
CA THR A 316 -16.19 20.49 2.92
C THR A 316 -17.38 21.43 2.82
N THR A 317 -17.16 22.74 2.61
CA THR A 317 -18.24 23.66 2.25
C THR A 317 -18.83 23.32 0.89
N ILE A 318 -17.99 22.98 -0.09
CA ILE A 318 -18.45 22.47 -1.40
C ILE A 318 -19.20 21.15 -1.24
N HIS A 319 -18.72 20.24 -0.38
CA HIS A 319 -19.35 18.94 -0.12
C HIS A 319 -20.80 19.06 0.41
N ILE A 320 -21.10 20.08 1.23
CA ILE A 320 -22.44 20.29 1.79
C ILE A 320 -23.44 20.75 0.74
N VAL A 321 -23.00 21.35 -0.37
CA VAL A 321 -23.94 21.76 -1.42
C VAL A 321 -24.74 20.54 -1.88
N PRO A 322 -26.09 20.57 -1.89
CA PRO A 322 -26.91 19.38 -2.15
C PRO A 322 -26.58 18.63 -3.44
N ILE A 323 -26.05 19.33 -4.45
CA ILE A 323 -25.62 18.77 -5.74
C ILE A 323 -24.37 17.89 -5.60
N PHE A 324 -23.48 18.20 -4.65
CA PHE A 324 -22.19 17.53 -4.45
C PHE A 324 -22.17 16.59 -3.23
N TYR A 325 -23.25 16.53 -2.45
CA TYR A 325 -23.36 15.60 -1.34
C TYR A 325 -23.32 14.15 -1.87
N LEU A 326 -22.56 13.27 -1.20
CA LEU A 326 -22.29 11.88 -1.61
C LEU A 326 -21.43 11.69 -2.88
N SER A 327 -20.77 12.74 -3.35
CA SER A 327 -19.77 12.64 -4.42
C SER A 327 -18.35 12.36 -3.88
N GLY A 328 -17.34 12.41 -4.75
CA GLY A 328 -15.92 12.34 -4.35
C GLY A 328 -15.49 13.43 -3.36
N PHE A 329 -16.28 14.50 -3.17
CA PHE A 329 -15.99 15.51 -2.15
C PHE A 329 -16.08 14.99 -0.70
N THR A 330 -16.69 13.81 -0.48
CA THR A 330 -16.67 13.07 0.80
C THR A 330 -15.24 12.80 1.31
N TYR A 331 -14.23 12.74 0.43
CA TYR A 331 -12.83 12.60 0.84
C TYR A 331 -12.37 13.76 1.74
N PHE A 332 -12.79 15.00 1.46
CA PHE A 332 -12.38 16.16 2.28
C PHE A 332 -12.93 16.08 3.70
N GLN A 333 -14.12 15.51 3.86
CA GLN A 333 -14.70 15.26 5.18
C GLN A 333 -13.85 14.24 5.96
N VAL A 334 -13.53 13.09 5.35
CA VAL A 334 -12.74 12.04 6.01
C VAL A 334 -11.32 12.50 6.34
N LEU A 335 -10.71 13.31 5.45
CA LEU A 335 -9.38 13.87 5.65
C LEU A 335 -9.27 14.80 6.87
N ARG A 336 -10.38 15.26 7.46
CA ARG A 336 -10.36 16.02 8.73
C ARG A 336 -9.69 15.25 9.87
N VAL A 337 -9.80 13.92 9.89
CA VAL A 337 -9.16 13.06 10.91
C VAL A 337 -7.64 13.25 10.93
N VAL A 338 -7.01 13.62 9.81
CA VAL A 338 -5.57 13.93 9.74
C VAL A 338 -5.19 15.09 10.67
N ARG A 339 -6.11 16.02 10.96
CA ARG A 339 -5.86 17.13 11.91
C ARG A 339 -5.61 16.62 13.33
N LEU A 340 -6.15 15.46 13.71
CA LEU A 340 -5.92 14.84 15.02
C LEU A 340 -4.47 14.40 15.24
N ILE A 341 -3.64 14.33 14.20
CA ILE A 341 -2.19 14.12 14.35
C ILE A 341 -1.58 15.18 15.27
N LYS A 342 -2.09 16.42 15.23
CA LYS A 342 -1.64 17.51 16.10
C LYS A 342 -2.08 17.37 17.57
N ALA A 343 -2.96 16.42 17.91
CA ALA A 343 -3.31 16.15 19.30
C ALA A 343 -2.19 15.39 20.02
N SER A 344 -1.40 14.58 19.31
CA SER A 344 -0.30 13.79 19.89
C SER A 344 1.06 14.24 19.32
N PRO A 345 1.92 14.88 20.13
CA PRO A 345 3.26 15.27 19.67
C PRO A 345 4.13 14.06 19.29
N MET A 346 3.87 12.88 19.88
CA MET A 346 4.53 11.63 19.52
C MET A 346 4.15 11.19 18.10
N LEU A 347 2.86 11.22 17.76
CA LEU A 347 2.38 10.86 16.43
C LEU A 347 2.85 11.87 15.38
N GLU A 348 2.81 13.16 15.72
CA GLU A 348 3.35 14.22 14.87
C GLU A 348 4.85 13.99 14.57
N GLY A 349 5.66 13.75 15.61
CA GLY A 349 7.08 13.45 15.45
C GLY A 349 7.34 12.19 14.62
N PHE A 350 6.53 11.15 14.82
CA PHE A 350 6.60 9.91 14.04
C PHE A 350 6.26 10.12 12.56
N VAL A 351 5.18 10.85 12.26
CA VAL A 351 4.77 11.20 10.88
C VAL A 351 5.87 11.99 10.18
N TYR A 352 6.41 13.03 10.82
CA TYR A 352 7.53 13.78 10.25
C TYR A 352 8.77 12.91 10.00
N LYS A 353 9.04 11.92 10.87
CA LYS A 353 10.17 11.01 10.73
C LYS A 353 9.98 9.98 9.61
N ILE A 354 8.77 9.42 9.45
CA ILE A 354 8.45 8.46 8.37
C ILE A 354 8.46 9.13 7.01
N PHE A 355 7.70 10.22 6.86
CA PHE A 355 7.58 10.89 5.56
C PHE A 355 8.86 11.63 5.19
N GLY A 356 9.68 12.00 6.18
CA GLY A 356 10.99 12.61 5.98
C GLY A 356 10.93 13.84 5.08
N PRO A 357 11.98 14.12 4.29
CA PRO A 357 11.90 15.14 3.24
C PRO A 357 10.93 14.67 2.15
N GLY A 358 9.78 15.34 1.99
CA GLY A 358 8.72 14.96 1.03
C GLY A 358 9.19 14.75 -0.42
N LYS A 359 10.35 15.31 -0.80
CA LYS A 359 11.01 15.06 -2.09
C LYS A 359 11.47 13.61 -2.28
N LYS A 360 11.87 12.89 -1.22
CA LYS A 360 12.38 11.51 -1.32
C LYS A 360 11.25 10.50 -1.50
N LEU A 361 10.24 10.55 -0.63
CA LEU A 361 9.09 9.65 -0.73
C LEU A 361 8.24 9.95 -1.96
N GLY A 362 7.99 11.24 -2.26
CA GLY A 362 7.26 11.63 -3.47
C GLY A 362 7.95 11.18 -4.76
N SER A 363 9.28 11.24 -4.83
CA SER A 363 10.02 10.72 -5.98
C SER A 363 9.95 9.20 -6.11
N LEU A 364 9.86 8.45 -5.01
CA LEU A 364 9.68 7.00 -5.04
C LEU A 364 8.27 6.63 -5.51
N ILE A 365 7.24 7.29 -4.97
CA ILE A 365 5.84 7.08 -5.34
C ILE A 365 5.58 7.43 -6.81
N ILE A 366 6.25 8.44 -7.35
CA ILE A 366 6.14 8.80 -8.79
C ILE A 366 6.87 7.78 -9.69
N PHE A 367 7.83 7.04 -9.13
CA PHE A 367 8.64 6.07 -9.87
C PHE A 367 8.03 4.67 -9.89
N THR A 368 7.38 4.26 -8.80
CA THR A 368 6.52 3.07 -8.73
C THR A 368 5.23 3.30 -9.49
#